data_AF-U5Q7H1-F1
#
_entry.id   AF-U5Q7H1-F1
#
_cell.length_a   1.000
_cell.length_b   1.000
_cell.length_c   1.000
_cell.angle_alpha   90.00
_cell.angle_beta   90.00
_cell.angle_gamma   90.00
#
_symmetry.space_group_name_H-M   'P 1'
#
loop_
_entity.id
_entity.type
_entity.pdbx_description
1 polymer ?
#
loop_
_entity_poly.entity_id
_entity_poly.type
_entity_poly.pdbx_seq_one_letter_code
_entity_poly.pdbx_strand_id
1 'polypeptide(L)'
;MKIRRVVVTVFSLIIWSLSYGQEWSLKDIGIGILDTSEYDKELRIVKKGIKWSEKELYNIRLSPGTEKVFATWVAGPPTKDFLNANGLPVWLCEYVITYPDKRVEKFGPFGFYEAGFSTMIINPSYKMLGKWKIEYFIVNRDTNDRRLIGTSFFTLFE
;
A
#
# COMPACT_ATOMS: atom_id res chain seq x y z
N MET A 1 38.18 -56.22 -33.13
CA MET A 1 38.61 -55.10 -32.24
C MET A 1 37.36 -54.43 -31.69
N LYS A 2 37.04 -54.60 -30.40
CA LYS A 2 35.84 -54.04 -29.76
C LYS A 2 36.15 -52.63 -29.24
N ILE A 3 35.59 -51.59 -29.86
CA ILE A 3 35.70 -50.22 -29.35
C ILE A 3 34.49 -49.95 -28.45
N ARG A 4 34.78 -49.67 -27.17
CA ARG A 4 33.82 -49.42 -26.10
C ARG A 4 33.16 -48.06 -26.27
N ARG A 5 31.86 -48.01 -26.03
CA ARG A 5 31.04 -46.79 -25.92
C ARG A 5 31.52 -45.95 -24.74
N VAL A 6 31.71 -44.65 -24.93
CA VAL A 6 31.81 -43.67 -23.85
C VAL A 6 30.63 -42.72 -24.02
N VAL A 7 29.64 -42.85 -23.14
CA VAL A 7 28.54 -41.88 -23.01
C VAL A 7 28.98 -40.93 -21.91
N VAL A 8 29.29 -39.69 -22.27
CA VAL A 8 29.56 -38.61 -21.31
C VAL A 8 28.23 -37.92 -21.03
N THR A 9 27.62 -38.24 -19.89
CA THR A 9 26.42 -37.53 -19.42
C THR A 9 26.87 -36.31 -18.62
N VAL A 10 26.78 -35.12 -19.22
CA VAL A 10 26.99 -33.85 -18.51
C VAL A 10 25.72 -33.51 -17.74
N PHE A 11 25.75 -33.68 -16.43
CA PHE A 11 24.70 -33.23 -15.52
C PHE A 11 24.88 -31.74 -15.24
N SER A 12 24.16 -30.89 -15.97
CA SER A 12 24.11 -29.46 -15.68
C SER A 12 23.25 -29.22 -14.44
N LEU A 13 23.90 -28.97 -13.30
CA LEU A 13 23.28 -28.47 -12.08
C LEU A 13 22.74 -27.06 -12.33
N ILE A 14 21.44 -26.95 -12.60
CA ILE A 14 20.73 -25.67 -12.58
C ILE A 14 20.61 -25.27 -11.12
N ILE A 15 21.54 -24.44 -10.65
CA ILE A 15 21.43 -23.78 -9.35
C ILE A 15 20.36 -22.70 -9.52
N TRP A 16 19.12 -23.02 -9.15
CA TRP A 16 18.12 -21.99 -8.91
C TRP A 16 18.62 -21.23 -7.69
N SER A 17 19.14 -20.02 -7.89
CA SER A 17 19.37 -19.09 -6.80
C SER A 17 18.00 -18.81 -6.17
N LEU A 18 17.68 -19.54 -5.10
CA LEU A 18 16.63 -19.16 -4.16
C LEU A 18 17.07 -17.83 -3.56
N SER A 19 16.70 -16.75 -4.23
CA SER A 19 16.71 -15.43 -3.61
C SER A 19 15.71 -15.52 -2.47
N TYR A 20 16.19 -15.86 -1.27
CA TYR A 20 15.50 -15.63 0.00
C TYR A 20 15.46 -14.12 0.24
N GLY A 21 14.87 -13.38 -0.71
CA GLY A 21 14.37 -12.05 -0.44
C GLY A 21 13.09 -12.28 0.34
N GLN A 22 12.97 -11.67 1.53
CA GLN A 22 11.66 -11.55 2.16
C GLN A 22 10.70 -11.00 1.10
N GLU A 23 9.60 -11.70 0.85
CA GLU A 23 8.60 -11.21 -0.07
C GLU A 23 7.75 -10.17 0.66
N TRP A 24 7.50 -9.03 0.02
CA TRP A 24 6.65 -8.01 0.63
C TRP A 24 5.25 -8.58 0.76
N SER A 25 4.68 -8.45 1.95
CA SER A 25 3.34 -8.96 2.25
C SER A 25 2.47 -7.87 2.86
N LEU A 26 1.20 -7.90 2.48
CA LEU A 26 0.22 -6.97 3.02
C LEU A 26 -0.11 -7.38 4.47
N LYS A 27 -0.03 -6.43 5.41
CA LYS A 27 -0.47 -6.61 6.79
C LYS A 27 -1.85 -6.00 7.03
N ASP A 28 -2.09 -4.77 6.57
CA ASP A 28 -3.40 -4.13 6.68
C ASP A 28 -3.63 -3.10 5.58
N ILE A 29 -4.88 -2.94 5.16
CA ILE A 29 -5.35 -1.79 4.38
C ILE A 29 -6.63 -1.26 5.01
N GLY A 30 -6.90 0.04 4.89
CA GLY A 30 -8.14 0.57 5.41
C GLY A 30 -8.41 2.02 5.08
N ILE A 31 -9.61 2.46 5.49
CA ILE A 31 -10.08 3.84 5.46
C ILE A 31 -10.64 4.17 6.85
N GLY A 32 -10.41 5.39 7.29
CA GLY A 32 -11.00 5.92 8.51
C GLY A 32 -10.22 7.05 9.13
N ILE A 33 -10.34 7.20 10.44
CA ILE A 33 -9.70 8.26 11.21
C ILE A 33 -8.35 7.77 11.70
N LEU A 34 -7.29 8.50 11.35
CA LEU A 34 -5.94 8.33 11.86
C LEU A 34 -5.61 9.44 12.84
N ASP A 35 -4.71 9.15 13.78
CA ASP A 35 -4.01 10.15 14.60
C ASP A 35 -2.60 10.35 14.02
N THR A 36 -2.30 11.58 13.56
CA THR A 36 -1.05 11.96 12.89
C THR A 36 -0.02 12.58 13.82
N SER A 37 -0.25 12.57 15.14
CA SER A 37 0.71 13.10 16.12
C SER A 37 2.11 12.48 16.03
N GLU A 38 2.20 11.23 15.56
CA GLU A 38 3.45 10.48 15.36
C GLU A 38 3.46 9.84 13.96
N TYR A 39 3.09 10.62 12.93
CA TYR A 39 2.78 10.14 11.57
C TYR A 39 3.94 9.40 10.86
N ASP A 40 5.18 9.57 11.29
CA ASP A 40 6.38 8.99 10.70
C ASP A 40 6.88 7.73 11.44
N LYS A 41 6.42 7.51 12.68
CA LYS A 41 6.87 6.40 13.54
C LYS A 41 5.85 5.27 13.62
N GLU A 42 4.56 5.58 13.68
CA GLU A 42 3.53 4.59 13.96
C GLU A 42 2.24 4.90 13.21
N LEU A 43 1.61 3.86 12.66
CA LEU A 43 0.26 3.96 12.13
C LEU A 43 -0.76 3.86 13.26
N ARG A 44 -1.31 5.01 13.68
CA ARG A 44 -2.33 5.09 14.74
C ARG A 44 -3.74 5.19 14.18
N ILE A 45 -4.42 4.05 14.12
CA ILE A 45 -5.82 3.96 13.65
C ILE A 45 -6.75 4.26 14.82
N VAL A 46 -7.40 5.43 14.80
CA VAL A 46 -8.42 5.82 15.79
C VAL A 46 -9.73 5.08 15.52
N LYS A 47 -10.15 5.04 14.25
CA LYS A 47 -11.40 4.39 13.84
C LYS A 47 -11.30 3.93 12.39
N LYS A 48 -11.47 2.63 12.14
CA LYS A 48 -11.61 2.05 10.79
C LYS A 48 -13.09 1.88 10.45
N GLY A 49 -13.49 2.11 9.20
CA GLY A 49 -14.89 2.00 8.83
C GLY A 49 -15.16 2.12 7.33
N ILE A 50 -16.33 1.62 6.92
CA ILE A 50 -16.79 1.60 5.52
C ILE A 50 -18.01 2.50 5.28
N LYS A 51 -18.52 3.16 6.31
CA LYS A 51 -19.64 4.10 6.25
C LYS A 51 -19.30 5.31 7.10
N TRP A 52 -19.42 6.49 6.53
CA TRP A 52 -19.06 7.74 7.20
C TRP A 52 -20.08 8.82 6.88
N SER A 53 -20.56 9.50 7.93
CA SER A 53 -21.39 10.69 7.79
C SER A 53 -20.49 11.88 7.43
N GLU A 54 -20.93 12.70 6.49
CA GLU A 54 -20.27 13.95 6.16
C GLU A 54 -20.13 14.84 7.41
N LYS A 55 -21.20 14.93 8.20
CA LYS A 55 -21.21 15.71 9.44
C LYS A 55 -20.15 15.23 10.42
N GLU A 56 -19.97 13.91 10.56
CA GLU A 56 -18.90 13.35 11.40
C GLU A 56 -17.52 13.81 10.91
N LEU A 57 -17.24 13.67 9.61
CA LEU A 57 -15.93 14.02 9.04
C LEU A 57 -15.65 15.53 9.08
N TYR A 58 -16.67 16.35 8.86
CA TYR A 58 -16.59 17.80 8.96
C TYR A 58 -16.26 18.26 10.39
N ASN A 59 -16.93 17.68 11.40
CA ASN A 59 -16.69 18.00 12.79
C ASN A 59 -15.28 17.62 13.24
N ILE A 60 -14.75 16.49 12.76
CA ILE A 60 -13.36 16.10 13.03
C ILE A 60 -12.39 17.14 12.46
N ARG A 61 -12.59 17.57 11.20
CA ARG A 61 -11.72 18.56 10.56
C ARG A 61 -11.71 19.92 11.28
N LEU A 62 -12.84 20.33 11.86
CA LEU A 62 -12.97 21.60 12.56
C LEU A 62 -12.50 21.56 14.02
N SER A 63 -12.24 20.37 14.56
CA SER A 63 -11.87 20.23 15.96
C SER A 63 -10.48 20.87 16.20
N PRO A 64 -10.36 21.92 17.03
CA PRO A 64 -9.09 22.62 17.23
C PRO A 64 -8.03 21.70 17.81
N GLY A 65 -6.81 21.76 17.28
CA GLY A 65 -5.66 20.99 17.79
C GLY A 65 -5.76 19.48 17.57
N THR A 66 -6.65 19.00 16.69
CA THR A 66 -6.67 17.57 16.39
C THR A 66 -5.67 17.21 15.31
N GLU A 67 -4.74 16.34 15.66
CA GLU A 67 -3.97 15.53 14.72
C GLU A 67 -4.83 14.42 14.09
N LYS A 68 -6.16 14.57 14.04
CA LYS A 68 -7.07 13.55 13.54
C LYS A 68 -7.46 13.83 12.11
N VAL A 69 -7.22 12.90 11.21
CA VAL A 69 -7.51 13.05 9.78
C VAL A 69 -8.30 11.86 9.25
N PHE A 70 -9.21 12.13 8.31
CA PHE A 70 -9.83 11.08 7.51
C PHE A 70 -8.87 10.68 6.39
N ALA A 71 -8.44 9.42 6.39
CA ALA A 71 -7.39 8.94 5.51
C ALA A 71 -7.59 7.47 5.14
N THR A 72 -6.85 7.04 4.13
CA THR A 72 -6.63 5.64 3.82
C THR A 72 -5.17 5.25 4.08
N TRP A 73 -4.91 3.97 4.31
CA TRP A 73 -3.57 3.47 4.58
C TRP A 73 -3.31 2.10 3.95
N VAL A 74 -2.03 1.80 3.80
CA VAL A 74 -1.46 0.47 3.54
C VAL A 74 -0.37 0.23 4.58
N ALA A 75 -0.39 -0.93 5.22
CA ALA A 75 0.63 -1.39 6.15
C ALA A 75 1.24 -2.71 5.66
N GLY A 76 2.56 -2.79 5.73
CA GLY A 76 3.39 -3.94 5.35
C GLY A 76 4.53 -4.15 6.35
N PRO A 77 5.59 -4.88 5.97
CA PRO A 77 6.80 -5.00 6.76
C PRO A 77 7.60 -3.69 6.82
N PRO A 78 8.44 -3.48 7.85
CA PRO A 78 9.36 -2.34 7.93
C PRO A 78 10.23 -2.22 6.67
N THR A 79 10.49 -1.00 6.21
CA THR A 79 11.18 -0.78 4.92
C THR A 79 12.65 -1.17 4.96
N LYS A 80 13.28 -1.14 6.13
CA LYS A 80 14.68 -1.55 6.34
C LYS A 80 14.97 -3.00 5.90
N ASP A 81 13.94 -3.86 5.90
CA ASP A 81 14.07 -5.25 5.47
C ASP A 81 14.00 -5.39 3.93
N PHE A 82 13.73 -4.28 3.23
CA PHE A 82 13.44 -4.20 1.80
C PHE A 82 14.14 -2.99 1.15
N LEU A 83 15.48 -2.96 1.19
CA LEU A 83 16.30 -1.92 0.57
C LEU A 83 16.94 -2.40 -0.74
N ASN A 84 17.06 -1.51 -1.72
CA ASN A 84 17.79 -1.79 -2.95
C ASN A 84 19.30 -1.59 -2.76
N ALA A 85 20.09 -1.81 -3.82
CA ALA A 85 21.55 -1.66 -3.79
C ALA A 85 22.02 -0.24 -3.40
N ASN A 86 21.15 0.76 -3.52
CA ASN A 86 21.41 2.15 -3.13
C ASN A 86 20.94 2.48 -1.70
N GLY A 87 20.48 1.49 -0.94
CA GLY A 87 19.95 1.69 0.42
C GLY A 87 18.57 2.34 0.47
N LEU A 88 17.82 2.37 -0.64
CA LEU A 88 16.49 2.98 -0.71
C LEU A 88 15.40 1.91 -0.56
N PRO A 89 14.25 2.21 0.08
CA PRO A 89 13.11 1.31 0.10
C PRO A 89 12.69 0.89 -1.31
N VAL A 90 12.63 -0.43 -1.54
CA VAL A 90 12.31 -1.06 -2.83
C VAL A 90 10.85 -0.86 -3.20
N TRP A 91 9.95 -0.96 -2.22
CA TRP A 91 8.51 -0.90 -2.47
C TRP A 91 7.97 0.50 -2.22
N LEU A 92 7.13 0.95 -3.15
CA LEU A 92 6.36 2.18 -3.09
C LEU A 92 4.88 1.85 -3.06
N CYS A 93 4.04 2.78 -2.59
CA CYS A 93 2.60 2.62 -2.50
C CYS A 93 1.87 3.54 -3.50
N GLU A 94 0.92 3.01 -4.24
CA GLU A 94 0.06 3.77 -5.14
C GLU A 94 -1.41 3.50 -4.81
N TYR A 95 -2.23 4.55 -4.87
CA TYR A 95 -3.66 4.49 -4.64
C TYR A 95 -4.40 4.87 -5.91
N VAL A 96 -5.42 4.09 -6.29
CA VAL A 96 -6.34 4.44 -7.37
C VAL A 96 -7.73 4.58 -6.76
N ILE A 97 -8.28 5.79 -6.80
CA ILE A 97 -9.61 6.09 -6.27
C ILE A 97 -10.59 6.12 -7.43
N THR A 98 -11.68 5.35 -7.34
CA THR A 98 -12.88 5.57 -8.13
C THR A 98 -13.92 6.28 -7.28
N TYR A 99 -14.27 7.48 -7.70
CA TYR A 99 -15.24 8.35 -7.06
C TYR A 99 -16.68 7.90 -7.35
N PRO A 100 -17.69 8.37 -6.58
CA PRO A 100 -19.10 8.01 -6.80
C PRO A 100 -19.61 8.32 -8.22
N ASP A 101 -19.12 9.42 -8.80
CA ASP A 101 -19.41 9.86 -10.17
C ASP A 101 -18.63 9.11 -11.26
N LYS A 102 -17.92 8.03 -10.89
CA LYS A 102 -17.10 7.18 -11.75
C LYS A 102 -15.81 7.80 -12.27
N ARG A 103 -15.46 9.03 -11.87
CA ARG A 103 -14.10 9.53 -12.12
C ARG A 103 -13.09 8.64 -11.42
N VAL A 104 -11.92 8.53 -12.03
CA VAL A 104 -10.80 7.74 -11.50
C VAL A 104 -9.60 8.65 -11.41
N GLU A 105 -8.97 8.67 -10.24
CA GLU A 105 -7.70 9.38 -10.04
C GLU A 105 -6.67 8.45 -9.42
N LYS A 106 -5.42 8.70 -9.78
CA LYS A 106 -4.26 7.94 -9.33
C LYS A 106 -3.36 8.85 -8.50
N PHE A 107 -2.89 8.33 -7.37
CA PHE A 107 -2.02 9.02 -6.43
C PHE A 107 -0.79 8.18 -6.13
N GLY A 108 0.38 8.82 -6.10
CA GLY A 108 1.68 8.16 -5.91
C GLY A 108 2.39 7.84 -7.24
N PRO A 109 3.41 6.98 -7.22
CA PRO A 109 3.82 6.15 -6.08
C PRO A 109 4.49 6.94 -4.95
N PHE A 110 4.06 6.72 -3.72
CA PHE A 110 4.61 7.31 -2.49
C PHE A 110 5.55 6.33 -1.78
N GLY A 111 6.48 6.85 -0.98
CA GLY A 111 7.29 6.02 -0.09
C GLY A 111 6.45 5.46 1.07
N PHE A 112 6.91 4.33 1.63
CA PHE A 112 6.51 3.89 2.95
C PHE A 112 7.37 4.58 4.01
N TYR A 113 6.78 4.93 5.16
CA TYR A 113 7.52 5.29 6.36
C TYR A 113 8.35 4.10 6.85
N GLU A 114 9.38 4.35 7.69
CA GLU A 114 10.31 3.30 8.13
C GLU A 114 9.62 2.09 8.78
N ALA A 115 8.56 2.35 9.55
CA ALA A 115 7.75 1.33 10.19
C ALA A 115 6.91 0.47 9.21
N GLY A 116 6.93 0.77 7.91
CA GLY A 116 6.34 -0.06 6.87
C GLY A 116 4.90 0.30 6.53
N PHE A 117 4.48 1.55 6.68
CA PHE A 117 3.14 1.99 6.27
C PHE A 117 3.18 3.21 5.36
N SER A 118 2.11 3.40 4.59
CA SER A 118 1.84 4.58 3.78
C SER A 118 0.43 5.04 4.08
N THR A 119 0.20 6.36 4.06
CA THR A 119 -1.11 6.96 4.28
C THR A 119 -1.42 7.99 3.21
N MET A 120 -2.70 8.24 2.98
CA MET A 120 -3.18 9.32 2.11
C MET A 120 -4.43 9.92 2.72
N ILE A 121 -4.39 11.22 3.00
CA ILE A 121 -5.55 11.97 3.49
C ILE A 121 -6.61 12.01 2.39
N ILE A 122 -7.85 11.68 2.75
CA ILE A 122 -9.01 11.80 1.88
C ILE A 122 -9.74 13.07 2.29
N ASN A 123 -9.97 13.95 1.31
CA ASN A 123 -10.75 15.16 1.51
C ASN A 123 -12.19 14.93 1.01
N PRO A 124 -13.12 14.46 1.87
CA PRO A 124 -14.50 14.27 1.48
C PRO A 124 -15.15 15.63 1.18
N SER A 125 -15.98 15.68 0.14
CA SER A 125 -16.77 16.84 -0.23
C SER A 125 -18.24 16.45 -0.31
N TYR A 126 -19.15 17.33 0.12
CA TYR A 126 -20.61 17.18 -0.01
C TYR A 126 -21.07 16.86 -1.45
N LYS A 127 -20.28 17.24 -2.45
CA LYS A 127 -20.58 16.93 -3.86
C LYS A 127 -20.28 15.48 -4.25
N MET A 128 -19.73 14.68 -3.34
CA MET A 128 -19.20 13.34 -3.60
C MET A 128 -19.72 12.31 -2.57
N LEU A 129 -21.01 12.42 -2.23
CA LEU A 129 -21.74 11.39 -1.50
C LEU A 129 -21.89 10.11 -2.35
N GLY A 130 -22.05 8.98 -1.67
CA GLY A 130 -22.22 7.67 -2.30
C GLY A 130 -21.01 6.77 -2.14
N LYS A 131 -20.90 5.76 -3.01
CA LYS A 131 -19.94 4.67 -2.90
C LYS A 131 -18.61 5.01 -3.59
N TRP A 132 -17.54 4.87 -2.83
CA TRP A 132 -16.16 5.02 -3.27
C TRP A 132 -15.49 3.66 -3.38
N LYS A 133 -14.53 3.53 -4.30
CA LYS A 133 -13.61 2.39 -4.39
C LYS A 133 -12.18 2.91 -4.27
N ILE A 134 -11.33 2.21 -3.53
CA ILE A 134 -9.89 2.44 -3.52
C ILE A 134 -9.21 1.12 -3.86
N GLU A 135 -8.37 1.14 -4.88
CA GLU A 135 -7.46 0.05 -5.21
C GLU A 135 -6.05 0.43 -4.75
N TYR A 136 -5.39 -0.52 -4.08
CA TYR A 136 -4.08 -0.33 -3.48
C TYR A 136 -3.05 -1.12 -4.27
N PHE A 137 -1.94 -0.48 -4.60
CA PHE A 137 -0.86 -1.10 -5.35
C PHE A 137 0.46 -0.92 -4.61
N ILE A 138 1.33 -1.92 -4.71
CA ILE A 138 2.76 -1.72 -4.52
C ILE A 138 3.45 -1.61 -5.87
N VAL A 139 4.47 -0.77 -5.94
CA VAL A 139 5.30 -0.57 -7.12
C VAL A 139 6.75 -0.78 -6.72
N ASN A 140 7.45 -1.65 -7.43
CA ASN A 140 8.89 -1.80 -7.28
C ASN A 140 9.58 -0.56 -7.86
N ARG A 141 10.38 0.12 -7.04
CA ARG A 141 11.10 1.36 -7.40
C ARG A 141 12.00 1.19 -8.62
N ASP A 142 12.69 0.07 -8.73
CA ASP A 142 13.76 -0.12 -9.72
C ASP A 142 13.21 -0.72 -11.02
N THR A 143 12.22 -1.62 -10.92
CA THR A 143 11.67 -2.33 -12.09
C THR A 143 10.34 -1.77 -12.60
N ASN A 144 9.68 -0.91 -11.82
CA ASN A 144 8.29 -0.47 -12.03
C ASN A 144 7.27 -1.63 -12.03
N ASP A 145 7.64 -2.82 -11.55
CA ASP A 145 6.70 -3.92 -11.36
C ASP A 145 5.60 -3.49 -10.40
N ARG A 146 4.35 -3.53 -10.86
CA ARG A 146 3.19 -2.95 -10.19
C ARG A 146 2.19 -4.04 -9.89
N ARG A 147 1.85 -4.21 -8.60
CA ARG A 147 1.00 -5.31 -8.12
C ARG A 147 -0.19 -4.76 -7.36
N LEU A 148 -1.40 -5.21 -7.71
CA LEU A 148 -2.60 -4.96 -6.90
C LEU A 148 -2.48 -5.77 -5.61
N ILE A 149 -2.55 -5.10 -4.47
CA ILE A 149 -2.45 -5.73 -3.15
C ILE A 149 -3.80 -5.76 -2.42
N GLY A 150 -4.77 -4.96 -2.85
CA GLY A 150 -6.12 -5.03 -2.29
C GLY A 150 -7.07 -4.00 -2.85
N THR A 151 -8.32 -4.09 -2.41
CA THR A 151 -9.38 -3.16 -2.79
C THR A 151 -10.31 -2.94 -1.61
N SER A 152 -10.65 -1.67 -1.36
CA SER A 152 -11.60 -1.27 -0.33
C SER A 152 -12.76 -0.49 -0.94
N PHE A 153 -13.91 -0.59 -0.28
CA PHE A 153 -15.07 0.23 -0.58
C PHE A 153 -15.53 0.94 0.67
N PHE A 154 -15.93 2.20 0.54
CA PHE A 154 -16.61 2.92 1.61
C PHE A 154 -17.74 3.77 1.03
N THR A 155 -18.65 4.21 1.88
CA THR A 155 -19.79 5.05 1.50
C THR A 155 -19.78 6.32 2.34
N LEU A 156 -19.86 7.47 1.68
CA LEU A 156 -20.19 8.74 2.31
C LEU A 156 -21.68 8.98 2.22
N PHE A 157 -22.29 9.39 3.32
CA PHE A 157 -23.70 9.75 3.42
C PHE A 157 -23.84 11.02 4.27
N GLU A 158 -25.03 11.62 4.28
CA GLU A 158 -25.32 12.83 5.08
C GLU A 158 -25.17 12.57 6.59
#